data_AF-A0A016T4Q3-F1
#
_entry.id   AF-A0A016T4Q3-F1
#
_cell.length_a   1.000
_cell.length_b   1.000
_cell.length_c   1.000
_cell.angle_alpha   90.00
_cell.angle_beta   90.00
_cell.angle_gamma   90.00
#
_symmetry.space_group_name_H-M   'P 1'
#
loop_
_entity.id
_entity.type
_entity.pdbx_description
1 polymer ?
#
loop_
_entity_poly.entity_id
_entity_poly.type
_entity_poly.pdbx_seq_one_letter_code
_entity_poly.pdbx_strand_id
1 'polypeptide(L)'
;MITSTQSEMDECFRILNEQSQYIRLTRETPQEGWLPYLNTQLKLSKGMVQFKWYRKESSRNIILHARSAHPIAVKRAVIRNMFKTAIEVCNGEAERQESKRLASIIMRENGYASQKQRQREAPNVSKTHVRGKKLSLCIPFVSDRISNAIRQCLVRAQLQDNVVFVNIPNDNIKRQLVRNRLYDRTCLSQRCVVCPYSRNGDYAKTGVIYQIECLNCHATYIGETGRPLHVRINEHLASKRRESLVTPLGKHRHEDHTGNDFDVRCTILAHEPDISARKTLEAFWISVRDPRMNNRNEHISITTDLMPFISLCGL
;
A
#
# COMPACT_ATOMS: atom_id res chain seq x y z
N MET A 1 -3.64 2.76 33.20
CA MET A 1 -3.99 2.64 34.62
C MET A 1 -3.00 3.49 35.39
N ILE A 2 -3.47 4.41 36.22
CA ILE A 2 -2.61 5.23 37.08
C ILE A 2 -3.08 4.92 38.50
N THR A 3 -2.17 4.45 39.35
CA THR A 3 -2.45 4.13 40.76
C THR A 3 -1.55 4.98 41.65
N SER A 4 -1.98 5.18 42.89
CA SER A 4 -1.26 6.01 43.86
C SER A 4 -0.09 5.25 44.48
N THR A 5 -0.21 3.92 44.60
CA THR A 5 0.84 3.06 45.16
C THR A 5 1.22 1.91 44.24
N GLN A 6 2.41 1.34 44.46
CA GLN A 6 2.87 0.14 43.75
C GLN A 6 2.00 -1.08 44.10
N SER A 7 1.54 -1.21 45.35
CA SER A 7 0.68 -2.32 45.79
C SER A 7 -0.67 -2.32 45.07
N GLU A 8 -1.29 -1.16 44.87
CA GLU A 8 -2.52 -1.02 44.06
C GLU A 8 -2.28 -1.41 42.59
N MET A 9 -1.11 -1.06 42.04
CA MET A 9 -0.74 -1.42 40.67
C MET A 9 -0.55 -2.92 40.52
N ASP A 10 0.08 -3.55 41.51
CA ASP A 10 0.30 -5.00 41.57
C ASP A 10 -1.02 -5.76 41.65
N GLU A 11 -1.93 -5.30 42.51
CA GLU A 11 -3.24 -5.90 42.67
C GLU A 11 -4.10 -5.77 41.41
N CYS A 12 -4.13 -4.59 40.78
CA CYS A 12 -4.85 -4.43 39.53
C CYS A 12 -4.22 -5.26 38.39
N PHE A 13 -2.89 -5.37 38.33
CA PHE A 13 -2.21 -6.24 37.36
C PHE A 13 -2.54 -7.73 37.57
N ARG A 14 -2.70 -8.17 38.83
CA ARG A 14 -3.18 -9.51 39.17
C ARG A 14 -4.60 -9.73 38.67
N ILE A 15 -5.53 -8.84 39.04
CA ILE A 15 -6.94 -8.91 38.65
C ILE A 15 -7.10 -8.96 37.12
N LEU A 16 -6.34 -8.14 36.39
CA LEU A 16 -6.40 -8.10 34.93
C LEU A 16 -5.93 -9.41 34.26
N ASN A 17 -4.93 -10.08 34.85
CA ASN A 17 -4.47 -11.39 34.36
C ASN A 17 -5.40 -12.54 34.74
N GLU A 18 -6.29 -12.37 35.72
CA GLU A 18 -7.28 -13.37 36.12
C GLU A 18 -8.51 -13.40 35.21
N GLN A 19 -8.74 -12.35 34.41
CA GLN A 19 -9.95 -12.23 33.57
C GLN A 19 -10.02 -13.26 32.44
N SER A 20 -8.88 -13.82 32.00
CA SER A 20 -8.87 -14.77 30.89
C SER A 20 -7.72 -15.75 30.98
N GLN A 21 -8.01 -17.03 30.77
CA GLN A 21 -7.00 -18.08 30.63
C GLN A 21 -6.20 -18.02 29.31
N TYR A 22 -6.67 -17.26 28.32
CA TYR A 22 -6.07 -17.19 26.98
C TYR A 22 -5.18 -15.95 26.77
N ILE A 23 -5.31 -14.94 27.63
CA ILE A 23 -4.60 -13.66 27.50
C ILE A 23 -3.74 -13.45 28.74
N ARG A 24 -2.43 -13.35 28.53
CA ARG A 24 -1.47 -13.02 29.59
C ARG A 24 -0.92 -11.63 29.34
N LEU A 25 -1.27 -10.69 30.20
CA LEU A 25 -0.79 -9.33 30.17
C LEU A 25 0.60 -9.26 30.80
N THR A 26 1.46 -8.43 30.20
CA THR A 26 2.78 -8.11 30.74
C THR A 26 2.82 -6.63 31.09
N ARG A 27 3.68 -6.27 32.05
CA ARG A 27 3.96 -4.87 32.40
C ARG A 27 5.46 -4.64 32.39
N GLU A 28 5.86 -3.46 31.94
CA GLU A 28 7.25 -3.01 32.02
C GLU A 28 7.48 -2.48 33.46
N THR A 29 8.49 -2.99 34.16
CA THR A 29 8.88 -2.53 35.50
C THR A 29 10.23 -1.81 35.44
N PRO A 30 10.45 -0.77 36.27
CA PRO A 30 11.74 -0.12 36.32
C PRO A 30 12.84 -1.08 36.78
N GLN A 31 13.94 -1.17 36.04
CA GLN A 31 15.15 -1.90 36.42
C GLN A 31 16.27 -0.90 36.67
N GLU A 32 16.92 -0.96 37.84
CA GLU A 32 17.96 0.02 38.26
C GLU A 32 17.49 1.49 38.17
N GLY A 33 16.18 1.72 38.33
CA GLY A 33 15.55 3.04 38.20
C GLY A 33 15.28 3.49 36.76
N TRP A 34 15.56 2.66 35.76
CA TRP A 34 15.24 2.90 34.35
C TRP A 34 13.96 2.17 33.94
N LEU A 35 13.01 2.90 33.40
CA LEU A 35 11.78 2.36 32.83
C LEU A 35 11.84 2.42 31.30
N PRO A 36 11.68 1.28 30.58
CA PRO A 36 11.51 1.30 29.14
C PRO A 36 10.23 2.06 28.73
N TYR A 37 10.31 2.80 27.63
CA TYR A 37 9.16 3.38 26.95
C TYR A 37 9.47 3.54 25.46
N LEU A 38 8.78 2.76 24.63
CA LEU A 38 9.02 2.69 23.18
C LEU A 38 10.52 2.42 22.86
N ASN A 39 11.19 3.38 22.21
CA ASN A 39 12.60 3.32 21.82
C ASN A 39 13.49 4.12 22.79
N THR A 40 13.02 4.38 24.00
CA THR A 40 13.70 5.18 25.02
C THR A 40 13.65 4.49 26.37
N GLN A 41 14.60 4.79 27.23
CA GLN A 41 14.54 4.47 28.66
C GLN A 41 14.55 5.78 29.43
N LEU A 42 13.68 5.88 30.43
CA LEU A 42 13.55 7.05 31.29
C LEU A 42 13.91 6.71 32.73
N LYS A 43 14.63 7.63 33.38
CA LYS A 43 14.97 7.54 34.80
C LYS A 43 14.60 8.84 35.48
N LEU A 44 13.77 8.74 36.51
CA LEU A 44 13.40 9.87 37.36
C LEU A 44 14.42 9.96 38.50
N SER A 45 15.11 11.10 38.64
CA SER A 45 16.09 11.33 39.69
C SER A 45 15.99 12.77 40.17
N LYS A 46 15.68 12.96 41.46
CA LYS A 46 15.57 14.28 42.11
C LYS A 46 14.67 15.29 41.36
N GLY A 47 13.55 14.83 40.80
CA GLY A 47 12.62 15.66 40.02
C GLY A 47 13.04 15.93 38.57
N MET A 48 14.20 15.44 38.13
CA MET A 48 14.65 15.51 36.74
C MET A 48 14.43 14.17 36.04
N VAL A 49 14.04 14.21 34.75
CA VAL A 49 13.90 13.03 33.91
C VAL A 49 15.16 12.89 33.05
N GLN A 50 15.85 11.76 33.18
CA GLN A 50 16.94 11.36 32.30
C GLN A 50 16.42 10.46 31.18
N PHE A 51 16.91 10.66 29.97
CA PHE A 51 16.52 9.87 28.80
C PHE A 51 17.75 9.23 28.17
N LYS A 52 17.63 7.96 27.79
CA LYS A 52 18.61 7.29 26.94
C LYS A 52 17.94 6.50 25.82
N TRP A 53 18.66 6.33 24.71
CA TRP A 53 18.16 5.53 23.59
C TRP A 53 18.14 4.06 23.98
N TYR A 54 17.02 3.39 23.74
CA TYR A 54 16.81 2.01 24.15
C TYR A 54 16.27 1.17 22.98
N ARG A 55 16.72 -0.08 22.93
CA ARG A 55 16.20 -1.10 22.02
C ARG A 55 15.57 -2.19 22.87
N LYS A 56 14.28 -2.45 22.63
CA LYS A 56 13.57 -3.56 23.28
C LYS A 56 14.31 -4.86 23.03
N GLU A 57 14.32 -5.74 24.02
CA GLU A 57 14.97 -7.06 23.94
C GLU A 57 14.42 -7.93 22.79
N SER A 58 13.13 -7.79 22.49
CA SER A 58 12.50 -8.45 21.34
C SER A 58 12.98 -7.93 19.98
N SER A 59 13.69 -6.80 19.95
CA SER A 59 14.23 -6.24 18.72
C SER A 59 15.50 -6.97 18.30
N ARG A 60 15.47 -7.57 17.11
CA ARG A 60 16.66 -8.17 16.48
C ARG A 60 17.64 -7.13 15.92
N ASN A 61 17.38 -5.83 16.13
CA ASN A 61 18.18 -4.72 15.60
C ASN A 61 18.46 -4.80 14.09
N ILE A 62 17.54 -5.39 13.33
CA ILE A 62 17.64 -5.50 11.88
C ILE A 62 17.31 -4.13 11.28
N ILE A 63 18.29 -3.54 10.61
CA ILE A 63 18.13 -2.36 9.78
C ILE A 63 18.39 -2.74 8.32
N LEU A 64 18.33 -1.76 7.41
CA LEU A 64 18.67 -1.98 6.02
C LEU A 64 20.11 -2.50 5.92
N HIS A 65 20.30 -3.77 5.55
CA HIS A 65 21.63 -4.38 5.50
C HIS A 65 22.53 -3.72 4.44
N ALA A 66 23.85 -3.64 4.69
CA ALA A 66 24.80 -2.98 3.78
C ALA A 66 24.84 -3.58 2.37
N ARG A 67 24.61 -4.89 2.24
CA ARG A 67 24.55 -5.63 0.96
C ARG A 67 23.22 -5.52 0.21
N SER A 68 22.23 -4.83 0.76
CA SER A 68 20.91 -4.71 0.12
C SER A 68 20.99 -3.97 -1.23
N ALA A 69 20.08 -4.28 -2.16
CA ALA A 69 20.00 -3.63 -3.47
C ALA A 69 19.30 -2.25 -3.38
N HIS A 70 19.85 -1.35 -2.56
CA HIS A 70 19.36 0.02 -2.38
C HIS A 70 20.47 1.03 -2.70
N PRO A 71 20.11 2.26 -3.12
CA PRO A 71 21.09 3.32 -3.34
C PRO A 71 21.93 3.56 -2.08
N ILE A 72 23.23 3.80 -2.27
CA ILE A 72 24.16 4.10 -1.16
C ILE A 72 23.67 5.30 -0.33
N ALA A 73 23.04 6.30 -0.97
CA ALA A 73 22.47 7.45 -0.28
C ALA A 73 21.40 7.07 0.75
N VAL A 74 20.53 6.11 0.42
CA VAL A 74 19.48 5.61 1.32
C VAL A 74 20.09 4.86 2.49
N LYS A 75 21.04 3.94 2.22
CA LYS A 75 21.78 3.21 3.26
C LYS A 75 22.48 4.15 4.24
N ARG A 76 23.16 5.18 3.71
CA ARG A 76 23.78 6.24 4.52
C ARG A 76 22.78 7.04 5.33
N ALA A 77 21.61 7.34 4.77
CA ALA A 77 20.56 8.07 5.47
C ALA A 77 19.99 7.27 6.64
N VAL A 78 19.76 5.96 6.46
CA VAL A 78 19.32 5.06 7.54
C VAL A 78 20.30 5.09 8.71
N ILE A 79 21.60 4.91 8.44
CA ILE A 79 22.63 4.95 9.49
C ILE A 79 22.71 6.34 10.13
N ARG A 80 22.74 7.41 9.34
CA ARG A 80 22.80 8.78 9.85
C ARG A 80 21.62 9.08 10.78
N ASN A 81 20.41 8.72 10.36
CA ASN A 81 19.20 8.96 11.15
C ASN A 81 19.22 8.13 12.44
N MET A 82 19.70 6.88 12.40
CA MET A 82 19.87 6.06 13.60
C MET A 82 20.81 6.71 14.62
N PHE A 83 21.99 7.15 14.19
CA PHE A 83 22.93 7.86 15.07
C PHE A 83 22.38 9.19 15.59
N LYS A 84 21.68 9.95 14.72
CA LYS A 84 21.04 11.21 15.08
C LYS A 84 20.01 10.98 16.19
N THR A 85 19.08 10.05 15.99
CA THR A 85 18.08 9.68 17.01
C THR A 85 18.72 9.20 18.31
N ALA A 86 19.75 8.35 18.23
CA ALA A 86 20.46 7.87 19.41
C ALA A 86 21.07 8.99 20.26
N ILE A 87 21.49 10.09 19.64
CA ILE A 87 22.10 11.24 20.33
C ILE A 87 21.03 12.23 20.81
N GLU A 88 20.07 12.57 19.96
CA GLU A 88 19.06 13.61 20.23
C GLU A 88 18.06 13.20 21.32
N VAL A 89 17.76 11.91 21.44
CA VAL A 89 16.91 11.38 22.51
C VAL A 89 17.56 11.55 23.89
N CYS A 90 18.90 11.58 23.96
CA CYS A 90 19.62 11.56 25.21
C CYS A 90 19.88 12.98 25.74
N ASN A 91 19.68 13.16 27.05
CA ASN A 91 19.95 14.45 27.70
C ASN A 91 21.30 14.51 28.44
N GLY A 92 21.81 13.38 28.95
CA GLY A 92 23.13 13.29 29.58
C GLY A 92 24.23 12.84 28.63
N GLU A 93 25.48 13.26 28.88
CA GLU A 93 26.62 12.93 28.02
C GLU A 93 27.02 11.44 28.16
N ALA A 94 26.93 10.86 29.36
CA ALA A 94 27.20 9.44 29.56
C ALA A 94 26.22 8.56 28.76
N GLU A 95 24.93 8.90 28.81
CA GLU A 95 23.84 8.22 28.10
C GLU A 95 23.99 8.37 26.58
N ARG A 96 24.44 9.54 26.10
CA ARG A 96 24.79 9.76 24.69
C ARG A 96 25.91 8.82 24.26
N GLN A 97 26.95 8.66 25.07
CA GLN A 97 28.07 7.78 24.74
C GLN A 97 27.66 6.30 24.74
N GLU A 98 26.84 5.87 25.71
CA GLU A 98 26.23 4.53 25.73
C GLU A 98 25.40 4.29 24.46
N SER A 99 24.52 5.23 24.11
CA SER A 99 23.64 5.16 22.93
C SER A 99 24.43 5.13 21.61
N LYS A 100 25.53 5.89 21.51
CA LYS A 100 26.45 5.85 20.37
C LYS A 100 27.16 4.49 20.25
N ARG A 101 27.55 3.88 21.37
CA ARG A 101 28.16 2.54 21.37
C ARG A 101 27.15 1.50 20.87
N LEU A 102 25.91 1.54 21.38
CA LEU A 102 24.83 0.67 20.91
C LEU A 102 24.57 0.85 19.41
N ALA A 103 24.46 2.09 18.93
CA ALA A 103 24.27 2.37 17.50
C ALA A 103 25.43 1.84 16.64
N SER A 104 26.66 1.89 17.18
CA SER A 104 27.85 1.36 16.51
C SER A 104 27.86 -0.16 16.42
N ILE A 105 27.37 -0.85 17.46
CA ILE A 105 27.21 -2.31 17.45
C ILE A 105 26.17 -2.70 16.38
N ILE A 106 24.99 -2.09 16.41
CA ILE A 106 23.91 -2.37 15.45
C ILE A 106 24.37 -2.11 14.01
N MET A 107 25.10 -1.02 13.78
CA MET A 107 25.69 -0.71 12.48
C MET A 107 26.60 -1.84 11.98
N ARG A 108 27.49 -2.36 12.85
CA ARG A 108 28.44 -3.43 12.50
C ARG A 108 27.73 -4.76 12.23
N GLU A 109 26.76 -5.12 13.05
CA GLU A 109 25.94 -6.34 12.89
C GLU A 109 25.19 -6.34 11.55
N ASN A 110 24.82 -5.17 11.03
CA ASN A 110 24.14 -5.03 9.74
C ASN A 110 25.10 -4.86 8.55
N GLY A 111 26.38 -5.20 8.74
CA GLY A 111 27.39 -5.28 7.68
C GLY A 111 28.01 -3.94 7.26
N TYR A 112 27.80 -2.87 8.03
CA TYR A 112 28.41 -1.58 7.74
C TYR A 112 29.79 -1.47 8.38
N ALA A 113 30.82 -1.28 7.54
CA ALA A 113 32.16 -0.99 8.02
C ALA A 113 32.27 0.49 8.46
N SER A 114 32.90 0.71 9.61
CA SER A 114 33.34 2.04 10.05
C SER A 114 34.45 2.54 9.14
N GLN A 115 34.11 3.12 7.98
CA GLN A 115 35.10 3.85 7.19
C GLN A 115 35.48 5.12 7.97
N LYS A 116 36.79 5.33 8.17
CA LYS A 116 37.33 6.61 8.60
C LYS A 116 36.73 7.68 7.67
N GLN A 117 35.94 8.58 8.23
CA GLN A 117 35.44 9.73 7.48
C GLN A 117 36.67 10.48 6.95
N ARG A 118 36.96 10.36 5.65
CA ARG A 118 37.59 11.49 4.97
C ARG A 118 36.57 12.60 5.09
N GLN A 119 36.83 13.57 5.96
CA GLN A 119 36.16 14.85 5.96
C GLN A 119 36.36 15.41 4.56
N ARG A 120 35.39 15.15 3.68
CA ARG A 120 35.19 16.01 2.53
C ARG A 120 34.34 17.13 3.07
N GLU A 121 34.95 18.31 3.19
CA GLU A 121 34.24 19.56 3.36
C GLU A 121 33.04 19.53 2.41
N ALA A 122 31.84 19.65 2.98
CA ALA A 122 30.66 19.80 2.17
C ALA A 122 30.87 21.08 1.36
N PRO A 123 30.77 21.06 0.02
CA PRO A 123 30.73 22.30 -0.71
C PRO A 123 29.50 23.03 -0.19
N ASN A 124 29.71 24.22 0.37
CA ASN A 124 28.68 25.14 0.80
C ASN A 124 27.93 25.59 -0.46
N VAL A 125 26.98 24.77 -0.91
CA VAL A 125 26.09 25.15 -2.00
C VAL A 125 24.75 25.43 -1.38
N SER A 126 24.61 26.67 -0.90
CA SER A 126 23.35 27.38 -0.77
C SER A 126 22.66 27.41 -2.14
N LYS A 127 22.02 26.29 -2.52
CA LYS A 127 21.11 26.26 -3.67
C LYS A 127 19.74 26.74 -3.23
N THR A 128 19.60 28.03 -3.03
CA THR A 128 18.33 28.74 -3.22
C THR A 128 18.02 28.78 -4.72
N HIS A 129 17.74 27.62 -5.32
CA HIS A 129 17.17 27.58 -6.66
C HIS A 129 15.65 27.59 -6.53
N VAL A 130 15.06 28.68 -7.02
CA VAL A 130 13.64 28.82 -7.30
C VAL A 130 13.16 27.58 -8.04
N ARG A 131 12.29 26.78 -7.41
CA ARG A 131 11.76 25.53 -7.97
C ARG A 131 10.75 25.86 -9.08
N GLY A 132 11.25 26.04 -10.30
CA GLY A 132 10.44 25.72 -11.48
C GLY A 132 10.03 24.24 -11.44
N LYS A 133 8.88 23.90 -12.01
CA LYS A 133 8.34 22.53 -12.08
C LYS A 133 9.28 21.64 -12.92
N LYS A 134 10.26 20.99 -12.28
CA LYS A 134 11.14 20.03 -12.96
C LYS A 134 10.39 18.74 -13.27
N LEU A 135 10.61 18.17 -14.45
CA LEU A 135 10.05 16.89 -14.87
C LEU A 135 10.78 15.73 -14.18
N SER A 136 10.05 14.74 -13.66
CA SER A 136 10.65 13.56 -13.01
C SER A 136 10.94 12.45 -14.01
N LEU A 137 12.21 12.09 -14.19
CA LEU A 137 12.62 10.87 -14.89
C LEU A 137 12.74 9.73 -13.88
N CYS A 138 11.79 8.80 -13.95
CA CYS A 138 11.63 7.71 -12.99
C CYS A 138 12.16 6.40 -13.56
N ILE A 139 13.22 5.85 -12.98
CA ILE A 139 13.82 4.59 -13.45
C ILE A 139 14.03 3.63 -12.27
N PRO A 140 13.76 2.31 -12.43
CA PRO A 140 14.03 1.34 -11.39
C PRO A 140 15.51 1.31 -10.98
N PHE A 141 15.77 1.25 -9.67
CA PHE A 141 17.14 1.19 -9.17
C PHE A 141 17.81 -0.14 -9.55
N VAL A 142 18.89 -0.05 -10.34
CA VAL A 142 19.75 -1.20 -10.67
C VAL A 142 21.06 -1.14 -9.88
N SER A 143 21.79 -0.04 -9.98
CA SER A 143 23.02 0.21 -9.21
C SER A 143 23.35 1.70 -9.12
N ASP A 144 24.18 2.08 -8.15
CA ASP A 144 24.70 3.44 -8.05
C ASP A 144 25.57 3.82 -9.28
N ARG A 145 26.30 2.86 -9.86
CA ARG A 145 27.09 3.08 -11.09
C ARG A 145 26.20 3.51 -12.25
N ILE A 146 25.11 2.78 -12.49
CA ILE A 146 24.16 3.08 -13.56
C ILE A 146 23.43 4.40 -13.27
N SER A 147 22.98 4.60 -12.02
CA SER A 147 22.34 5.84 -11.59
C SER A 147 23.25 7.06 -11.84
N ASN A 148 24.55 6.92 -11.56
CA ASN A 148 25.53 7.99 -11.79
C ASN A 148 25.81 8.20 -13.27
N ALA A 149 25.87 7.15 -14.08
CA ALA A 149 26.01 7.26 -15.53
C ALA A 149 24.83 8.02 -16.14
N ILE A 150 23.59 7.71 -15.74
CA ILE A 150 22.39 8.42 -16.18
C ILE A 150 22.44 9.90 -15.76
N ARG A 151 22.80 10.19 -14.50
CA ARG A 151 23.01 11.57 -14.05
C ARG A 151 24.05 12.31 -14.89
N GLN A 152 25.16 11.66 -15.24
CA GLN A 152 26.18 12.25 -16.12
C GLN A 152 25.65 12.50 -17.53
N CYS A 153 24.84 11.60 -18.09
CA CYS A 153 24.18 11.82 -19.38
C CYS A 153 23.24 13.03 -19.34
N LEU A 154 22.45 13.19 -18.28
CA LEU A 154 21.56 14.35 -18.12
C LEU A 154 22.34 15.67 -18.06
N VAL A 155 23.48 15.69 -17.37
CA VAL A 155 24.36 16.87 -17.32
C VAL A 155 24.98 17.15 -18.68
N ARG A 156 25.46 16.12 -19.38
CA ARG A 156 26.03 16.27 -20.75
C ARG A 156 24.99 16.79 -21.74
N ALA A 157 23.74 16.39 -21.59
CA ALA A 157 22.61 16.87 -22.39
C ALA A 157 22.06 18.25 -21.94
N GLN A 158 22.66 18.88 -20.91
CA GLN A 158 22.22 20.16 -20.34
C GLN A 158 20.79 20.14 -19.78
N LEU A 159 20.32 18.99 -19.31
CA LEU A 159 18.95 18.78 -18.81
C LEU A 159 18.83 18.86 -17.28
N GLN A 160 19.92 19.15 -16.54
CA GLN A 160 19.92 19.16 -15.07
C GLN A 160 18.95 20.15 -14.41
N ASP A 161 18.59 21.22 -15.13
CA ASP A 161 17.69 22.25 -14.64
C ASP A 161 16.23 21.97 -14.97
N ASN A 162 15.96 21.08 -15.93
CA ASN A 162 14.63 20.72 -16.40
C ASN A 162 14.16 19.36 -15.87
N VAL A 163 15.09 18.41 -15.66
CA VAL A 163 14.79 17.02 -15.31
C VAL A 163 15.41 16.62 -13.98
N VAL A 164 14.59 16.01 -13.11
CA VAL A 164 15.02 15.37 -11.87
C VAL A 164 15.01 13.86 -12.06
N PHE A 165 16.18 13.24 -11.93
CA PHE A 165 16.29 11.79 -11.94
C PHE A 165 15.88 11.19 -10.60
N VAL A 166 14.90 10.29 -10.61
CA VAL A 166 14.35 9.61 -9.43
C VAL A 166 14.50 8.09 -9.60
N ASN A 167 15.17 7.47 -8.64
CA ASN A 167 15.25 6.01 -8.55
C ASN A 167 13.98 5.47 -7.89
N ILE A 168 13.23 4.61 -8.59
CA ILE A 168 12.06 3.92 -8.05
C ILE A 168 12.48 2.52 -7.57
N PRO A 169 11.92 1.99 -6.46
CA PRO A 169 12.09 0.59 -6.10
C PRO A 169 11.62 -0.35 -7.23
N ASN A 170 12.29 -1.48 -7.40
CA ASN A 170 11.81 -2.54 -8.29
C ASN A 170 10.46 -3.10 -7.79
N ASP A 171 9.70 -3.71 -8.70
CA ASP A 171 8.51 -4.46 -8.32
C ASP A 171 8.85 -5.49 -7.25
N ASN A 172 8.03 -5.54 -6.20
CA ASN A 172 8.24 -6.51 -5.12
C ASN A 172 8.08 -7.94 -5.64
N ILE A 173 8.69 -8.89 -4.93
CA ILE A 173 8.64 -10.31 -5.26
C ILE A 173 7.19 -10.79 -5.41
N LYS A 174 6.26 -10.28 -4.59
CA LYS A 174 4.83 -10.57 -4.74
C LYS A 174 4.31 -10.18 -6.13
N ARG A 175 4.59 -8.99 -6.65
CA ARG A 175 4.17 -8.56 -7.99
C ARG A 175 4.87 -9.34 -9.10
N GLN A 176 6.13 -9.73 -8.90
CA GLN A 176 6.89 -10.50 -9.89
C GLN A 176 6.46 -11.97 -9.96
N LEU A 177 6.24 -12.60 -8.79
CA LEU A 177 5.90 -14.03 -8.67
C LEU A 177 4.41 -14.30 -8.67
N VAL A 178 3.59 -13.40 -8.14
CA VAL A 178 2.11 -13.47 -8.17
C VAL A 178 1.59 -12.75 -9.42
N ARG A 179 2.24 -12.93 -10.56
CA ARG A 179 1.52 -12.87 -11.83
C ARG A 179 0.68 -14.14 -11.86
N ASN A 180 -0.63 -14.00 -11.62
CA ASN A 180 -1.57 -15.11 -11.74
C ASN A 180 -1.62 -15.56 -13.21
N ARG A 181 -0.61 -16.33 -13.66
CA ARG A 181 -0.53 -16.94 -15.00
C ARG A 181 -1.72 -17.86 -15.31
N LEU A 182 -2.54 -18.19 -14.30
CA LEU A 182 -3.84 -18.83 -14.45
C LEU A 182 -4.77 -18.04 -15.39
N TYR A 183 -4.63 -16.72 -15.44
CA TYR A 183 -5.54 -15.83 -16.15
C TYR A 183 -4.96 -15.16 -17.40
N ASP A 184 -3.67 -15.35 -17.68
CA ASP A 184 -3.01 -14.99 -18.95
C ASP A 184 -3.42 -15.99 -20.06
N ARG A 185 -4.73 -16.18 -20.25
CA ARG A 185 -5.27 -17.04 -21.32
C ARG A 185 -5.87 -16.15 -22.40
N THR A 186 -5.34 -16.29 -23.61
CA THR A 186 -6.00 -15.80 -24.81
C THR A 186 -7.35 -16.48 -24.94
N CYS A 187 -8.40 -15.72 -25.24
CA CYS A 187 -9.71 -16.30 -25.50
C CYS A 187 -9.63 -17.23 -26.72
N LEU A 188 -9.87 -18.52 -26.53
CA LEU A 188 -9.91 -19.53 -27.60
C LEU A 188 -11.35 -19.79 -28.09
N SER A 189 -12.36 -19.21 -27.45
CA SER A 189 -13.77 -19.44 -27.79
C SER A 189 -14.17 -18.64 -29.03
N GLN A 190 -14.74 -19.32 -30.03
CA GLN A 190 -15.29 -18.70 -31.24
C GLN A 190 -16.61 -17.93 -30.98
N ARG A 191 -17.27 -18.16 -29.84
CA ARG A 191 -18.53 -17.50 -29.44
C ARG A 191 -18.41 -16.91 -28.04
N CYS A 192 -17.48 -15.98 -27.85
CA CYS A 192 -17.32 -15.31 -26.57
C CYS A 192 -18.23 -14.08 -26.47
N VAL A 193 -19.05 -14.03 -25.42
CA VAL A 193 -19.91 -12.87 -25.07
C VAL A 193 -19.11 -11.58 -24.85
N VAL A 194 -17.85 -11.71 -24.43
CA VAL A 194 -16.93 -10.58 -24.16
C VAL A 194 -16.13 -10.17 -25.40
N CYS A 195 -15.88 -11.11 -26.32
CA CYS A 195 -15.05 -10.89 -27.51
C CYS A 195 -15.73 -11.39 -28.80
N PRO A 196 -16.85 -10.77 -29.24
CA PRO A 196 -17.63 -11.26 -30.38
C PRO A 196 -16.92 -11.13 -31.74
N TYR A 197 -16.00 -10.15 -31.90
CA TYR A 197 -15.38 -9.84 -33.21
C TYR A 197 -13.85 -9.76 -33.22
N SER A 198 -13.17 -9.89 -32.08
CA SER A 198 -11.72 -9.76 -32.04
C SER A 198 -11.08 -10.41 -30.83
N ARG A 199 -9.96 -11.10 -31.05
CA ARG A 199 -9.10 -11.71 -30.02
C ARG A 199 -8.30 -10.64 -29.24
N ASN A 200 -8.89 -9.49 -28.96
CA ASN A 200 -8.20 -8.30 -28.43
C ASN A 200 -7.90 -8.37 -26.91
N GLY A 201 -8.00 -9.54 -26.29
CA GLY A 201 -7.59 -9.73 -24.90
C GLY A 201 -8.53 -9.16 -23.83
N ASP A 202 -9.66 -8.54 -24.21
CA ASP A 202 -10.67 -8.02 -23.27
C ASP A 202 -11.21 -9.11 -22.31
N TYR A 203 -11.23 -10.35 -22.80
CA TYR A 203 -11.55 -11.56 -22.05
C TYR A 203 -10.78 -11.72 -20.72
N ALA A 204 -9.50 -11.35 -20.71
CA ALA A 204 -8.59 -11.54 -19.59
C ALA A 204 -8.36 -10.26 -18.76
N LYS A 205 -8.96 -9.12 -19.14
CA LYS A 205 -8.80 -7.86 -18.42
C LYS A 205 -9.34 -7.98 -17.00
N THR A 206 -8.57 -7.46 -16.05
CA THR A 206 -8.88 -7.38 -14.62
C THR A 206 -9.07 -5.91 -14.24
N GLY A 207 -9.76 -5.65 -13.12
CA GLY A 207 -9.96 -4.28 -12.65
C GLY A 207 -10.82 -3.47 -13.61
N VAL A 208 -11.90 -4.07 -14.11
CA VAL A 208 -12.78 -3.42 -15.10
C VAL A 208 -14.17 -3.18 -14.52
N ILE A 209 -14.78 -2.10 -15.00
CA ILE A 209 -16.22 -1.85 -14.88
C ILE A 209 -16.83 -2.25 -16.21
N TYR A 210 -17.85 -3.10 -16.18
CA TYR A 210 -18.48 -3.64 -17.38
C TYR A 210 -20.00 -3.47 -17.33
N GLN A 211 -20.62 -3.48 -18.51
CA GLN A 211 -22.06 -3.47 -18.71
C GLN A 211 -22.50 -4.74 -19.43
N ILE A 212 -23.53 -5.40 -18.92
CA ILE A 212 -24.25 -6.49 -19.58
C ILE A 212 -25.59 -5.93 -20.09
N GLU A 213 -25.87 -6.11 -21.36
CA GLU A 213 -27.12 -5.74 -22.03
C GLU A 213 -27.89 -7.01 -22.39
N CYS A 214 -29.19 -7.07 -22.05
CA CYS A 214 -30.12 -8.08 -22.57
C CYS A 214 -30.52 -7.73 -24.00
N LEU A 215 -30.33 -8.64 -24.95
CA LEU A 215 -30.63 -8.38 -26.36
C LEU A 215 -32.11 -8.49 -26.71
N ASN A 216 -32.96 -9.00 -25.79
CA ASN A 216 -34.39 -9.12 -26.01
C ASN A 216 -35.16 -7.86 -25.60
N CYS A 217 -34.78 -7.23 -24.48
CA CYS A 217 -35.50 -6.08 -23.91
C CYS A 217 -34.62 -4.85 -23.66
N HIS A 218 -33.33 -4.90 -23.98
CA HIS A 218 -32.34 -3.84 -23.76
C HIS A 218 -32.20 -3.39 -22.30
N ALA A 219 -32.58 -4.22 -21.34
CA ALA A 219 -32.25 -3.98 -19.94
C ALA A 219 -30.72 -4.07 -19.77
N THR A 220 -30.17 -3.26 -18.88
CA THR A 220 -28.74 -3.20 -18.62
C THR A 220 -28.43 -3.51 -17.16
N TYR A 221 -27.28 -4.13 -16.93
CA TYR A 221 -26.64 -4.37 -15.64
C TYR A 221 -25.23 -3.82 -15.69
N ILE A 222 -24.80 -3.10 -14.66
CA ILE A 222 -23.42 -2.61 -14.52
C ILE A 222 -22.80 -3.26 -13.29
N GLY A 223 -21.57 -3.72 -13.43
CA GLY A 223 -20.81 -4.30 -12.33
C GLY A 223 -19.30 -4.10 -12.45
N GLU A 224 -18.58 -4.30 -11.35
CA GLU A 224 -17.11 -4.35 -11.33
C GLU A 224 -16.55 -5.77 -11.19
N THR A 225 -15.30 -5.94 -11.62
CA THR A 225 -14.51 -7.11 -11.24
C THR A 225 -13.03 -6.79 -11.14
N GLY A 226 -12.42 -7.14 -10.00
CA GLY A 226 -10.96 -7.24 -9.85
C GLY A 226 -10.37 -8.53 -10.46
N ARG A 227 -11.21 -9.53 -10.73
CA ARG A 227 -10.85 -10.80 -11.40
C ARG A 227 -11.02 -10.66 -12.92
N PRO A 228 -10.47 -11.58 -13.72
CA PRO A 228 -10.64 -11.51 -15.17
C PRO A 228 -12.11 -11.48 -15.55
N LEU A 229 -12.46 -10.58 -16.48
CA LEU A 229 -13.84 -10.32 -16.86
C LEU A 229 -14.62 -11.60 -17.21
N HIS A 230 -14.04 -12.50 -17.99
CA HIS A 230 -14.71 -13.73 -18.39
C HIS A 230 -15.15 -14.62 -17.23
N VAL A 231 -14.39 -14.66 -16.13
CA VAL A 231 -14.74 -15.45 -14.95
C VAL A 231 -16.05 -14.91 -14.37
N ARG A 232 -16.12 -13.59 -14.23
CA ARG A 232 -17.31 -12.92 -13.69
C ARG A 232 -18.52 -13.07 -14.62
N ILE A 233 -18.33 -12.91 -15.93
CA ILE A 233 -19.42 -13.12 -16.91
C ILE A 233 -19.91 -14.57 -16.90
N ASN A 234 -19.01 -15.56 -16.80
CA ASN A 234 -19.41 -16.96 -16.71
C ASN A 234 -20.22 -17.26 -15.44
N GLU A 235 -19.90 -16.62 -14.31
CA GLU A 235 -20.71 -16.70 -13.08
C GLU A 235 -22.11 -16.15 -13.33
N HIS A 236 -22.22 -14.97 -13.95
CA HIS A 236 -23.52 -14.38 -14.29
C HIS A 236 -24.34 -15.27 -15.25
N LEU A 237 -23.71 -15.84 -16.28
CA LEU A 237 -24.36 -16.77 -17.22
C LEU A 237 -24.77 -18.09 -16.55
N ALA A 238 -23.98 -18.60 -15.62
CA ALA A 238 -24.34 -19.79 -14.84
C ALA A 238 -25.56 -19.50 -13.95
N SER A 239 -25.60 -18.34 -13.30
CA SER A 239 -26.75 -17.93 -12.48
C SER A 239 -28.00 -17.63 -13.31
N LYS A 240 -27.85 -17.06 -14.52
CA LYS A 240 -28.94 -16.92 -15.51
C LYS A 240 -29.55 -18.28 -15.85
N ARG A 241 -28.71 -19.29 -16.15
CA ARG A 241 -29.16 -20.65 -16.47
C ARG A 241 -29.92 -21.31 -15.31
N ARG A 242 -29.53 -21.01 -14.07
CA ARG A 242 -30.18 -21.51 -12.85
C ARG A 242 -31.36 -20.66 -12.37
N GLU A 243 -31.69 -19.57 -13.05
CA GLU A 243 -32.80 -18.66 -12.69
C GLU A 243 -32.71 -18.15 -11.24
N SER A 244 -31.49 -17.84 -10.78
CA SER A 244 -31.28 -17.40 -9.41
C SER A 244 -31.85 -16.01 -9.16
N LEU A 245 -32.89 -15.92 -8.32
CA LEU A 245 -33.57 -14.67 -7.92
C LEU A 245 -32.68 -13.68 -7.15
N VAL A 246 -31.55 -14.15 -6.62
CA VAL A 246 -30.58 -13.31 -5.88
C VAL A 246 -29.65 -12.57 -6.84
N THR A 247 -29.47 -13.10 -8.06
CA THR A 247 -28.54 -12.50 -9.03
C THR A 247 -29.29 -11.67 -10.07
N PRO A 248 -28.72 -10.53 -10.52
CA PRO A 248 -29.37 -9.63 -11.48
C PRO A 248 -29.93 -10.34 -12.72
N LEU A 249 -29.10 -11.15 -13.40
CA LEU A 249 -29.53 -11.85 -14.63
C LEU A 249 -30.53 -12.98 -14.38
N GLY A 250 -30.42 -13.67 -13.24
CA GLY A 250 -31.36 -14.75 -12.90
C GLY A 250 -32.74 -14.20 -12.56
N LYS A 251 -32.79 -13.13 -11.77
CA LYS A 251 -34.00 -12.35 -11.46
C LYS A 251 -34.64 -11.79 -12.73
N HIS A 252 -33.85 -11.13 -13.58
CA HIS A 252 -34.30 -10.60 -14.86
C HIS A 252 -34.92 -11.67 -15.77
N ARG A 253 -34.30 -12.86 -15.85
CA ARG A 253 -34.86 -13.99 -16.62
C ARG A 253 -36.24 -14.41 -16.11
N HIS A 254 -36.39 -14.48 -14.79
CA HIS A 254 -37.62 -14.95 -14.16
C HIS A 254 -38.74 -13.91 -14.28
N GLU A 255 -38.45 -12.65 -13.97
CA GLU A 255 -39.45 -11.58 -13.86
C GLU A 255 -39.82 -10.98 -15.23
N ASP A 256 -38.83 -10.68 -16.09
CA ASP A 256 -39.06 -9.95 -17.34
C ASP A 256 -39.20 -10.86 -18.57
N HIS A 257 -38.78 -12.11 -18.44
CA HIS A 257 -38.80 -13.09 -19.54
C HIS A 257 -39.54 -14.38 -19.21
N THR A 258 -40.24 -14.45 -18.06
CA THR A 258 -41.04 -15.62 -17.63
C THR A 258 -40.26 -16.94 -17.74
N GLY A 259 -38.96 -16.91 -17.42
CA GLY A 259 -38.07 -18.07 -17.50
C GLY A 259 -37.49 -18.37 -18.89
N ASN A 260 -37.91 -17.68 -19.95
CA ASN A 260 -37.34 -17.85 -21.29
C ASN A 260 -35.88 -17.40 -21.34
N ASP A 261 -35.05 -18.11 -22.10
CA ASP A 261 -33.65 -17.74 -22.26
C ASP A 261 -33.49 -16.50 -23.16
N PHE A 262 -32.44 -15.72 -22.92
CA PHE A 262 -32.12 -14.51 -23.69
C PHE A 262 -30.62 -14.35 -23.93
N ASP A 263 -30.27 -13.73 -25.05
CA ASP A 263 -28.88 -13.43 -25.37
C ASP A 263 -28.41 -12.15 -24.66
N VAL A 264 -27.11 -12.12 -24.34
CA VAL A 264 -26.49 -10.98 -23.67
C VAL A 264 -25.29 -10.45 -24.44
N ARG A 265 -25.06 -9.15 -24.32
CA ARG A 265 -23.85 -8.47 -24.81
C ARG A 265 -23.08 -7.89 -23.63
N CYS A 266 -21.78 -8.11 -23.57
CA CYS A 266 -20.91 -7.52 -22.56
C CYS A 266 -20.02 -6.45 -23.17
N THR A 267 -19.92 -5.30 -22.52
CA THR A 267 -19.05 -4.18 -22.92
C THR A 267 -18.25 -3.67 -21.73
N ILE A 268 -16.98 -3.32 -21.94
CA ILE A 268 -16.14 -2.71 -20.90
C ILE A 268 -16.38 -1.20 -20.94
N LEU A 269 -16.77 -0.62 -19.81
CA LEU A 269 -16.99 0.82 -19.67
C LEU A 269 -15.70 1.56 -19.29
N ALA A 270 -14.94 1.01 -18.34
CA ALA A 270 -13.73 1.62 -17.83
C ALA A 270 -12.78 0.58 -17.21
N HIS A 271 -11.51 0.96 -17.07
CA HIS A 271 -10.47 0.16 -16.41
C HIS A 271 -9.88 0.94 -15.23
N GLU A 272 -10.01 0.39 -14.03
CA GLU A 272 -9.50 0.97 -12.78
C GLU A 272 -8.93 -0.15 -11.88
N PRO A 273 -7.58 -0.26 -11.74
CA PRO A 273 -6.97 -1.32 -10.95
C PRO A 273 -7.17 -1.15 -9.44
N ASP A 274 -7.29 0.08 -8.93
CA ASP A 274 -7.51 0.31 -7.51
C ASP A 274 -8.92 -0.16 -7.08
N ILE A 275 -9.00 -0.86 -5.95
CA ILE A 275 -10.27 -1.45 -5.50
C ILE A 275 -11.26 -0.37 -5.08
N SER A 276 -10.79 0.66 -4.37
CA SER A 276 -11.66 1.70 -3.83
C SER A 276 -12.14 2.60 -4.96
N ALA A 277 -11.23 3.07 -5.82
CA ALA A 277 -11.58 3.88 -6.98
C ALA A 277 -12.51 3.14 -7.94
N ARG A 278 -12.29 1.84 -8.17
CA ARG A 278 -13.16 1.03 -9.04
C ARG A 278 -14.58 0.91 -8.50
N LYS A 279 -14.75 0.67 -7.19
CA LYS A 279 -16.07 0.61 -6.56
C LYS A 279 -16.78 1.95 -6.60
N THR A 280 -16.06 3.05 -6.39
CA THR A 280 -16.61 4.40 -6.55
C THR A 280 -17.04 4.66 -8.00
N LEU A 281 -16.24 4.22 -8.98
CA LEU A 281 -16.55 4.42 -10.40
C LEU A 281 -17.73 3.56 -10.87
N GLU A 282 -17.81 2.29 -10.44
CA GLU A 282 -19.01 1.46 -10.60
C GLU A 282 -20.24 2.16 -10.03
N ALA A 283 -20.07 2.75 -8.84
CA ALA A 283 -21.16 3.46 -8.21
C ALA A 283 -21.63 4.63 -9.09
N PHE A 284 -20.73 5.49 -9.56
CA PHE A 284 -21.10 6.59 -10.45
C PHE A 284 -21.75 6.11 -11.75
N TRP A 285 -21.25 5.03 -12.37
CA TRP A 285 -21.84 4.47 -13.58
C TRP A 285 -23.30 4.05 -13.38
N ILE A 286 -23.59 3.35 -12.27
CA ILE A 286 -24.96 2.95 -11.93
C ILE A 286 -25.82 4.18 -11.63
N SER A 287 -25.30 5.17 -10.91
CA SER A 287 -26.05 6.38 -10.56
C SER A 287 -26.41 7.23 -11.79
N VAL A 288 -25.52 7.30 -12.78
CA VAL A 288 -25.72 8.10 -14.00
C VAL A 288 -26.61 7.36 -15.00
N ARG A 289 -26.42 6.05 -15.17
CA ARG A 289 -27.12 5.26 -16.20
C ARG A 289 -28.42 4.61 -15.73
N ASP A 290 -28.70 4.62 -14.42
CA ASP A 290 -29.85 3.97 -13.76
C ASP A 290 -30.24 2.61 -14.38
N PRO A 291 -29.29 1.64 -14.43
CA PRO A 291 -29.50 0.38 -15.11
C PRO A 291 -30.61 -0.45 -14.44
N ARG A 292 -31.63 -0.84 -15.24
CA ARG A 292 -32.83 -1.54 -14.76
C ARG A 292 -32.56 -2.84 -13.99
N MET A 293 -31.47 -3.56 -14.29
CA MET A 293 -31.16 -4.83 -13.61
C MET A 293 -30.40 -4.65 -12.29
N ASN A 294 -29.89 -3.45 -11.96
CA ASN A 294 -29.20 -3.21 -10.68
C ASN A 294 -30.23 -2.88 -9.59
N ASN A 295 -30.01 -3.41 -8.38
CA ASN A 295 -30.87 -3.09 -7.24
C ASN A 295 -30.38 -1.80 -6.56
N ARG A 296 -31.30 -0.89 -6.23
CA ARG A 296 -31.00 0.40 -5.55
C ARG A 296 -30.33 0.25 -4.17
N ASN A 297 -30.41 -0.93 -3.55
CA ASN A 297 -29.84 -1.21 -2.23
C ASN A 297 -28.31 -1.43 -2.24
N GLU A 298 -27.69 -1.61 -3.41
CA GLU A 298 -26.24 -1.84 -3.52
C GLU A 298 -25.42 -0.53 -3.38
N HIS A 299 -26.08 0.62 -3.22
CA HIS A 299 -25.52 1.92 -3.62
C HIS A 299 -25.53 3.04 -2.58
N ILE A 300 -26.15 2.81 -1.42
CA ILE A 300 -26.66 3.90 -0.57
C ILE A 300 -25.56 4.67 0.21
N SER A 301 -24.31 4.21 0.24
CA SER A 301 -23.30 4.80 1.14
C SER A 301 -22.22 5.67 0.47
N ILE A 302 -22.09 5.68 -0.86
CA ILE A 302 -20.96 6.36 -1.55
C ILE A 302 -21.42 7.56 -2.39
N THR A 303 -22.69 7.61 -2.79
CA THR A 303 -23.19 8.60 -3.74
C THR A 303 -23.39 9.98 -3.13
N THR A 304 -23.98 10.11 -1.94
CA THR A 304 -24.42 11.42 -1.40
C THR A 304 -23.29 12.44 -1.24
N ASP A 305 -22.11 12.02 -0.79
CA ASP A 305 -20.97 12.93 -0.55
C ASP A 305 -20.13 13.22 -1.81
N LEU A 306 -20.25 12.39 -2.85
CA LEU A 306 -19.40 12.44 -4.03
C LEU A 306 -20.14 12.82 -5.33
N MET A 307 -21.47 13.03 -5.27
CA MET A 307 -22.29 13.54 -6.39
C MET A 307 -21.68 14.73 -7.15
N PRO A 308 -21.07 15.75 -6.49
CA PRO A 308 -20.52 16.90 -7.20
C PRO A 308 -19.39 16.57 -8.18
N PHE A 309 -18.69 15.44 -7.99
CA PHE A 309 -17.52 15.06 -8.77
C PHE A 309 -17.83 14.21 -10.01
N ILE A 310 -19.09 13.81 -10.22
CA ILE A 310 -19.52 12.99 -11.37
C ILE A 310 -19.17 13.67 -12.71
N SER A 311 -19.32 15.00 -12.79
CA SER A 311 -19.02 15.79 -13.98
C SER A 311 -17.56 15.70 -14.44
N LEU A 312 -16.63 15.34 -13.56
CA LEU A 312 -15.20 15.21 -13.86
C LEU A 312 -14.84 13.82 -14.42
N CYS A 313 -15.73 12.85 -14.34
CA CYS A 313 -15.44 11.46 -14.68
C CYS A 313 -15.77 11.09 -16.14
N GLY A 314 -16.38 11.98 -16.93
CA GLY A 314 -16.69 11.74 -18.36
C GLY A 314 -17.59 10.51 -18.59
N LEU A 315 -18.58 10.33 -17.72
CA LEU A 315 -19.49 9.16 -17.64
C LEU A 315 -20.74 9.37 -18.51
#